data_AF-A0A5N6GWQ8-F1
#
_entry.id   AF-A0A5N6GWQ8-F1
#
_cell.length_a   1.000
_cell.length_b   1.000
_cell.length_c   1.000
_cell.angle_alpha   90.00
_cell.angle_beta   90.00
_cell.angle_gamma   90.00
#
_symmetry.space_group_name_H-M   'P 1'
#
loop_
_entity.id
_entity.type
_entity.pdbx_description
1 polymer ?
#
loop_
_entity_poly.entity_id
_entity_poly.type
_entity_poly.pdbx_seq_one_letter_code
_entity_poly.pdbx_strand_id
1 'polypeptide(L)' 'METTENKTENSAVNPLRPEPPVRILVQTLTHLVPGNGNFERTDFILNRICQHHWNCDFSVPKFRWAS' A
#
# COMPACT_ATOMS: atom_id res chain seq x y z
N MET A 1 -25.42 -34.86 28.12
CA MET A 1 -24.87 -33.51 28.23
C MET A 1 -23.73 -33.44 27.23
N GLU A 2 -23.87 -32.54 26.26
CA GLU A 2 -23.03 -32.47 25.06
C GLU A 2 -21.61 -31.99 25.37
N THR A 3 -20.66 -32.58 24.67
CA THR A 3 -19.24 -32.24 24.65
C THR A 3 -19.07 -30.95 23.84
N THR A 4 -18.67 -29.84 24.47
CA THR A 4 -18.23 -28.65 23.73
C THR A 4 -16.85 -28.91 23.15
N GLU A 5 -16.80 -29.07 21.83
CA GLU A 5 -15.57 -29.07 21.04
C GLU A 5 -15.03 -27.65 20.91
N ASN A 6 -13.81 -27.45 21.42
CA ASN A 6 -13.09 -26.19 21.35
C ASN A 6 -12.50 -26.06 19.94
N LYS A 7 -13.24 -25.47 19.00
CA LYS A 7 -12.75 -25.19 17.65
C LYS A 7 -11.63 -24.14 17.73
N THR A 8 -10.40 -24.62 17.73
CA THR A 8 -9.20 -23.79 17.51
C THR A 8 -9.24 -23.32 16.05
N GLU A 9 -9.66 -22.08 15.82
CA GLU A 9 -9.58 -21.44 14.51
C GLU A 9 -8.11 -21.09 14.22
N ASN A 10 -7.41 -22.08 13.71
CA ASN A 10 -6.19 -21.86 12.95
C ASN A 10 -6.53 -20.91 11.79
N SER A 11 -6.10 -19.65 11.90
CA SER A 11 -6.08 -18.69 10.78
C SER A 11 -5.06 -19.18 9.74
N ALA A 12 -5.45 -20.19 8.98
CA ALA A 12 -4.79 -20.54 7.75
C ALA A 12 -4.97 -19.36 6.79
N VAL A 13 -3.87 -18.67 6.46
CA VAL A 13 -3.80 -17.70 5.37
C VAL A 13 -4.29 -18.41 4.11
N ASN A 14 -5.52 -18.13 3.68
CA ASN A 14 -6.07 -18.69 2.45
C ASN A 14 -5.30 -18.08 1.26
N PRO A 15 -4.49 -18.85 0.51
CA PRO A 15 -3.66 -18.31 -0.58
C PRO A 15 -4.48 -17.76 -1.77
N LEU A 16 -5.81 -17.92 -1.72
CA LEU A 16 -6.73 -17.59 -2.81
C LEU A 16 -7.34 -16.19 -2.69
N ARG A 17 -7.08 -15.46 -1.59
CA ARG A 17 -7.58 -14.09 -1.44
C ARG A 17 -6.42 -13.11 -1.54
N PRO A 18 -6.40 -12.23 -2.55
CA PRO A 18 -5.41 -11.17 -2.57
C PRO A 18 -5.57 -10.33 -1.30
N GLU A 19 -4.43 -9.95 -0.71
CA GLU A 19 -4.41 -9.00 0.39
C GLU A 19 -5.20 -7.74 0.01
N PRO A 20 -5.98 -7.16 0.94
CA PRO A 20 -6.73 -5.95 0.65
C PRO A 20 -5.78 -4.82 0.26
N PRO A 21 -6.18 -3.91 -0.66
CA PRO A 21 -5.34 -2.80 -1.05
C PRO A 21 -4.94 -1.92 0.14
N VAL A 22 -3.64 -1.62 0.25
CA VAL A 22 -3.13 -0.66 1.24
C VAL A 22 -3.55 0.75 0.82
N ARG A 23 -4.26 1.45 1.71
CA ARG A 23 -4.65 2.85 1.49
C ARG A 23 -3.75 3.77 2.31
N ILE A 24 -3.16 4.76 1.65
CA ILE A 24 -2.24 5.71 2.28
C ILE A 24 -2.85 7.10 2.19
N LEU A 25 -3.07 7.72 3.34
CA LEU A 25 -3.45 9.13 3.42
C LEU A 25 -2.19 10.00 3.44
N VAL A 26 -2.11 10.94 2.51
CA VAL A 26 -0.95 11.81 2.37
C VAL A 26 -1.37 13.24 2.64
N GLN A 27 -0.79 13.85 3.67
CA GLN A 27 -0.90 15.29 3.92
C GLN A 27 0.41 15.95 3.49
N THR A 28 0.32 16.84 2.49
CA THR A 28 1.50 17.52 1.94
C THR A 28 1.21 18.98 1.60
N LEU A 29 2.23 19.81 1.69
CA LEU A 29 2.20 21.21 1.25
C LEU A 29 2.75 21.29 -0.17
N THR A 30 1.86 21.39 -1.17
CA THR A 30 2.19 21.29 -2.60
C THR A 30 3.21 22.31 -3.11
N HIS A 31 3.37 23.45 -2.43
CA HIS A 31 4.34 24.49 -2.75
C HIS A 31 5.77 24.16 -2.28
N LEU A 32 5.93 23.21 -1.35
CA LEU A 32 7.23 22.74 -0.87
C LEU A 32 7.71 21.49 -1.61
N VAL A 33 6.87 20.91 -2.47
CA VAL A 33 7.22 19.71 -3.23
C VAL A 33 8.20 20.10 -4.34
N PRO A 34 9.40 19.49 -4.38
CA PRO A 34 10.35 19.72 -5.46
C PRO A 34 9.73 19.40 -6.83
N GLY A 35 10.08 20.20 -7.83
CA GLY A 35 9.60 20.04 -9.20
C GLY A 35 8.96 21.31 -9.75
N ASN A 36 9.16 21.51 -11.05
CA ASN A 36 8.71 22.67 -11.79
C ASN A 36 7.29 22.50 -12.34
N GLY A 37 6.80 21.25 -12.42
CA GLY A 37 5.48 20.91 -12.95
C GLY A 37 4.71 19.91 -12.11
N ASN A 38 3.43 19.73 -12.44
CA ASN A 38 2.53 18.77 -11.79
C ASN A 38 3.10 17.34 -11.86
N PHE A 39 3.60 16.94 -13.03
CA PHE A 39 4.16 15.60 -13.24
C PHE A 39 5.33 15.31 -12.28
N GLU A 40 6.35 16.18 -12.26
CA GLU A 40 7.54 16.03 -11.41
C GLU A 40 7.18 16.01 -9.92
N ARG A 41 6.27 16.90 -9.49
CA ARG A 41 5.81 16.95 -8.10
C ARG A 41 5.05 15.68 -7.72
N THR A 42 4.20 15.18 -8.60
CA THR A 42 3.45 13.93 -8.38
C THR A 42 4.41 12.75 -8.28
N ASP A 43 5.38 12.65 -9.19
CA ASP A 43 6.38 11.58 -9.19
C ASP A 43 7.22 11.61 -7.92
N PHE A 44 7.67 12.81 -7.47
CA PHE A 44 8.39 12.97 -6.22
C PHE A 44 7.58 12.49 -5.00
N ILE A 45 6.30 12.87 -4.91
CA ILE A 45 5.42 12.43 -3.82
C ILE A 45 5.27 10.91 -3.83
N LEU A 46 4.98 10.32 -4.99
CA LEU A 46 4.82 8.87 -5.15
C LEU A 46 6.09 8.12 -4.77
N ASN A 47 7.25 8.60 -5.21
CA ASN A 47 8.54 8.03 -4.83
C ASN A 47 8.77 8.05 -3.32
N ARG A 48 8.46 9.17 -2.66
CA ARG A 48 8.61 9.27 -1.19
C ARG A 48 7.64 8.34 -0.45
N ILE A 49 6.42 8.19 -0.93
CA ILE A 49 5.46 7.21 -0.39
C ILE A 49 6.02 5.79 -0.53
N CYS A 50 6.58 5.45 -1.71
CA CYS A 50 7.14 4.13 -1.94
C CYS A 50 8.33 3.81 -1.04
N GLN A 51 9.24 4.78 -0.87
CA GLN A 51 10.38 4.64 0.02
C GLN A 51 9.94 4.50 1.49
N HIS A 52 8.90 5.22 1.91
CA HIS A 52 8.42 5.17 3.29
C HIS A 52 7.67 3.86 3.64
N HIS A 53 6.81 3.37 2.75
CA HIS A 53 5.95 2.22 3.05
C HIS A 53 6.53 0.87 2.61
N TRP A 54 7.33 0.86 1.55
CA TRP A 54 7.84 -0.38 0.94
C TRP A 54 9.36 -0.41 0.74
N ASN A 55 10.09 0.63 1.19
CA ASN A 55 11.54 0.76 1.07
C ASN A 55 12.04 0.49 -0.36
N CYS A 56 11.33 1.02 -1.35
CA CYS A 56 11.72 0.94 -2.75
C CYS A 56 11.37 2.23 -3.50
N ASP A 57 11.98 2.41 -4.67
CA ASP A 57 11.63 3.52 -5.55
C ASP A 57 10.27 3.29 -6.24
N PHE A 58 9.63 4.39 -6.64
CA PHE A 58 8.38 4.33 -7.36
C PHE A 58 8.57 3.78 -8.78
N SER A 59 7.65 2.91 -9.16
CA SER A 59 7.59 2.29 -10.48
C SER A 59 6.12 2.18 -10.88
N VAL A 60 5.76 2.82 -12.00
CA VAL A 60 4.36 2.93 -12.44
C VAL A 60 3.67 1.57 -12.60
N PRO A 61 4.29 0.55 -13.25
CA PRO A 61 3.69 -0.77 -13.40
C PRO A 61 3.41 -1.49 -12.08
N LYS A 62 4.13 -1.14 -11.00
CA LYS A 62 4.01 -1.81 -9.71
C LYS A 62 2.96 -1.17 -8.79
N PHE A 63 2.84 0.16 -8.84
CA PHE A 63 2.10 0.91 -7.82
C PHE A 63 0.89 1.69 -8.35
N ARG A 64 0.78 1.91 -9.67
CA ARG A 64 -0.30 2.75 -10.24
C ARG A 64 -1.26 1.99 -11.15
N TRP A 65 -0.75 1.01 -11.88
CA TRP A 65 -1.57 0.12 -12.71
C TRP A 65 -1.46 -1.29 -12.17
N ALA A 66 -2.43 -1.70 -11.35
CA ALA A 66 -2.62 -3.12 -11.08
C ALA A 66 -2.95 -3.80 -12.42
N SER A 67 -2.17 -4.83 -12.78
CA SER A 67 -2.52 -5.77 -13.85
C SER A 67 -3.56 -6.75 -13.35
#